data_AF-A0A519EBF8-F1
#
_entry.id   AF-A0A519EBF8-F1
#
_cell.length_a   1.000
_cell.length_b   1.000
_cell.length_c   1.000
_cell.angle_alpha   90.00
_cell.angle_beta   90.00
_cell.angle_gamma   90.00
#
_symmetry.space_group_name_H-M   'P 1'
#
loop_
_entity.id
_entity.type
_entity.pdbx_description
1 polymer ?
#
loop_
_entity_poly.entity_id
_entity_poly.type
_entity_poly.pdbx_seq_one_letter_code
_entity_poly.pdbx_strand_id
1 'polypeptide(L)'
;MSLSRRIALLLALGTLLGATTLAWLWKSSAEGDRIDRSRAQPERTPAAKEPLAAVRPPTGPDRQVQQPPPIVPSETPARLTPPAADVDPGQSVLIAIHGGTSLQAAQAAMTLSNCRGMEGLGEKLRNLKPTAKLTPDKLTEVAAITDQSARRCQSITEDMQTHLAELAEKGLRAGYYEVSTIYGNAVNYRPPEAMRQPLLDGLRRTFVEGSAHVAGIVAMEGMKLGLTAIEARAFHIVAEDDDGPAFKELRQSALPYLPFGKLSDAEVRQAEALAEQLKRERKKAPQRYDG
;
A
#
# COMPACT_ATOMS: atom_id res chain seq x y z
N MET A 1 -11.01 2.43 -27.67
CA MET A 1 -11.13 2.59 -26.20
C MET A 1 -9.82 3.16 -25.68
N SER A 2 -9.87 4.20 -24.83
CA SER A 2 -8.68 4.82 -24.23
C SER A 2 -8.03 3.90 -23.19
N LEU A 3 -6.72 4.06 -22.97
CA LEU A 3 -5.94 3.31 -21.99
C LEU A 3 -6.55 3.43 -20.57
N SER A 4 -7.10 4.59 -20.23
CA SER A 4 -7.77 4.88 -18.95
C SER A 4 -8.99 3.98 -18.71
N ARG A 5 -9.85 3.78 -19.74
CA ARG A 5 -10.99 2.85 -19.66
C ARG A 5 -10.57 1.39 -19.45
N ARG A 6 -9.37 0.99 -19.89
CA ARG A 6 -8.84 -0.37 -19.68
C ARG A 6 -8.29 -0.55 -18.26
N ILE A 7 -7.72 0.49 -17.68
CA ILE A 7 -7.23 0.51 -16.28
C ILE A 7 -8.40 0.52 -15.30
N ALA A 8 -9.45 1.32 -15.58
CA ALA A 8 -10.68 1.32 -14.78
C ALA A 8 -11.38 -0.05 -14.79
N LEU A 9 -11.37 -0.77 -15.93
CA LEU A 9 -11.93 -2.13 -16.03
C LEU A 9 -11.10 -3.15 -15.24
N LEU A 10 -9.78 -3.01 -15.19
CA LEU A 10 -8.89 -3.84 -14.38
C LEU A 10 -9.05 -3.60 -12.87
N LEU A 11 -9.21 -2.35 -12.45
CA LEU A 11 -9.49 -2.00 -11.05
C LEU A 11 -10.87 -2.53 -10.61
N ALA A 12 -11.88 -2.44 -11.48
CA ALA A 12 -13.22 -2.97 -11.23
C ALA A 12 -13.31 -4.51 -11.25
N LEU A 13 -12.39 -5.21 -11.91
CA LEU A 13 -12.26 -6.67 -11.81
C LEU A 13 -11.36 -7.11 -10.65
N GLY A 14 -10.36 -6.31 -10.28
CA GLY A 14 -9.55 -6.50 -9.09
C GLY A 14 -10.40 -6.47 -7.80
N THR A 15 -11.44 -5.64 -7.74
CA THR A 15 -12.40 -5.63 -6.62
C THR A 15 -13.29 -6.88 -6.57
N LEU A 16 -13.67 -7.43 -7.73
CA LEU A 16 -14.42 -8.71 -7.81
C LEU A 16 -13.55 -9.95 -7.50
N LEU A 17 -12.23 -9.88 -7.71
CA LEU A 17 -11.26 -10.95 -7.37
C LEU A 17 -10.65 -10.79 -5.97
N GLY A 18 -10.65 -9.58 -5.40
CA GLY A 18 -10.29 -9.33 -4.00
C GLY A 18 -11.27 -9.98 -3.01
N ALA A 19 -12.52 -10.10 -3.43
CA ALA A 19 -13.59 -10.74 -2.68
C ALA A 19 -13.37 -12.25 -2.43
N THR A 20 -12.70 -12.97 -3.33
CA THR A 20 -12.44 -14.42 -3.18
C THR A 20 -11.08 -14.73 -2.55
N THR A 21 -10.12 -13.81 -2.59
CA THR A 21 -8.80 -14.00 -1.95
C THR A 21 -8.85 -13.76 -0.43
N LEU A 22 -9.76 -12.93 0.08
CA LEU A 22 -9.97 -12.72 1.51
C LEU A 22 -10.47 -13.99 2.24
N ALA A 23 -11.30 -14.81 1.58
CA ALA A 23 -11.73 -16.09 2.13
C ALA A 23 -10.59 -17.12 2.23
N TRP A 24 -9.58 -17.02 1.36
CA TRP A 24 -8.42 -17.92 1.36
C TRP A 24 -7.36 -17.49 2.38
N LEU A 25 -7.16 -16.18 2.58
CA LEU A 25 -6.25 -15.64 3.59
C LEU A 25 -6.68 -15.96 5.04
N TRP A 26 -7.98 -16.15 5.28
CA TRP A 26 -8.50 -16.57 6.58
C TRP A 26 -8.24 -18.06 6.89
N LYS A 27 -8.02 -18.91 5.88
CA LYS A 27 -7.86 -20.36 6.08
C LYS A 27 -6.40 -20.78 6.30
N SER A 28 -5.42 -20.01 5.86
CA SER A 28 -4.00 -20.37 5.97
C SER A 28 -3.31 -19.94 7.27
N SER A 29 -3.99 -19.23 8.19
CA SER A 29 -3.38 -18.74 9.43
C SER A 29 -3.44 -19.72 10.61
N ALA A 30 -4.05 -20.92 10.45
CA ALA A 30 -4.26 -21.88 11.54
C ALA A 30 -3.24 -23.03 11.63
N GLU A 31 -2.37 -23.21 10.63
CA GLU A 31 -1.32 -24.24 10.66
C GLU A 31 0.05 -23.59 10.97
N GLY A 32 0.38 -23.52 12.26
CA GLY A 32 1.78 -23.42 12.68
C GLY A 32 2.47 -24.79 12.52
N ASP A 33 3.77 -24.82 12.22
CA ASP A 33 4.82 -24.99 13.23
C ASP A 33 6.19 -25.32 12.58
N ARG A 34 7.27 -24.90 13.24
CA ARG A 34 8.66 -25.40 13.18
C ARG A 34 9.44 -25.35 11.84
N ILE A 35 10.43 -24.47 11.76
CA ILE A 35 11.84 -24.90 11.59
C ILE A 35 12.75 -24.08 12.51
N ASP A 36 13.61 -24.83 13.19
CA ASP A 36 14.60 -24.47 14.19
C ASP A 36 15.86 -23.81 13.59
N ARG A 37 16.64 -23.22 14.50
CA ARG A 37 17.90 -22.48 14.37
C ARG A 37 18.92 -23.09 13.39
N SER A 38 19.70 -22.21 12.76
CA SER A 38 21.15 -22.34 12.79
C SER A 38 21.88 -21.00 12.68
N ARG A 39 22.88 -20.92 13.54
CA ARG A 39 23.77 -19.81 13.89
C ARG A 39 25.01 -19.88 13.00
N ALA A 40 25.47 -18.75 12.49
CA ALA A 40 26.88 -18.54 12.16
C ALA A 40 27.24 -17.04 12.25
N GLN A 41 28.03 -16.70 13.27
CA GLN A 41 28.91 -15.53 13.26
C GLN A 41 30.10 -15.82 12.34
N PRO A 42 30.66 -14.79 11.69
CA PRO A 42 31.92 -14.20 12.16
C PRO A 42 31.91 -12.68 11.92
N GLU A 43 32.88 -11.82 12.24
CA GLU A 43 33.99 -11.72 13.18
C GLU A 43 34.31 -10.21 13.21
N ARG A 44 34.75 -9.67 14.35
CA ARG A 44 35.26 -8.29 14.45
C ARG A 44 36.77 -8.28 14.26
N THR A 45 37.29 -7.30 13.51
CA THR A 45 38.62 -6.70 13.75
C THR A 45 38.69 -5.29 13.15
N PRO A 46 39.66 -4.42 13.55
CA PRO A 46 39.34 -3.08 14.06
C PRO A 46 39.96 -1.91 13.28
N ALA A 47 39.47 -0.71 13.60
CA ALA A 47 40.07 0.63 13.60
C ALA A 47 41.25 0.96 12.67
N ALA A 48 41.08 2.05 11.91
CA ALA A 48 42.15 3.03 11.66
C ALA A 48 41.58 4.45 11.77
N LYS A 49 42.11 5.21 12.73
CA LYS A 49 41.96 6.67 12.89
C LYS A 49 43.01 7.34 12.01
N GLU A 50 42.66 8.41 11.29
CA GLU A 50 43.56 9.52 10.98
C GLU A 50 42.81 10.72 10.34
N PRO A 51 43.38 11.95 10.27
CA PRO A 51 43.11 13.00 11.24
C PRO A 51 42.34 14.22 10.67
N LEU A 52 41.75 15.01 11.56
CA LEU A 52 41.23 16.35 11.26
C LEU A 52 42.36 17.27 10.80
N ALA A 53 42.30 17.72 9.55
CA ALA A 53 43.01 18.91 9.10
C ALA A 53 42.08 20.13 9.21
N ALA A 54 42.46 21.07 10.06
CA ALA A 54 41.82 22.36 10.21
C ALA A 54 42.07 23.24 8.98
N VAL A 55 41.01 23.60 8.25
CA VAL A 55 41.07 24.61 7.19
C VAL A 55 40.65 25.96 7.78
N ARG A 56 41.59 26.91 7.78
CA ARG A 56 41.34 28.34 8.05
C ARG A 56 40.55 28.97 6.89
N PRO A 57 39.60 29.88 7.13
CA PRO A 57 38.96 30.64 6.08
C PRO A 57 39.82 31.84 5.65
N PRO A 58 39.89 32.19 4.36
CA PRO A 58 40.44 33.47 3.93
C PRO A 58 39.42 34.60 4.14
N THR A 59 39.91 35.68 4.72
CA THR A 59 39.25 36.98 4.86
C THR A 59 39.21 37.67 3.49
N GLY A 60 38.00 38.03 3.03
CA GLY A 60 37.77 38.84 1.84
C GLY A 60 36.50 39.69 2.03
N PRO A 61 36.44 40.91 1.48
CA PRO A 61 35.47 41.92 1.87
C PRO A 61 34.09 41.74 1.20
N ASP A 62 33.07 42.17 1.94
CA ASP A 62 31.69 42.49 1.53
C ASP A 62 31.04 41.63 0.44
N ARG A 63 30.43 40.52 0.88
CA ARG A 63 29.33 39.89 0.16
C ARG A 63 28.10 39.96 1.05
N GLN A 64 27.11 40.76 0.64
CA GLN A 64 25.79 40.82 1.25
C GLN A 64 25.29 39.40 1.52
N VAL A 65 25.03 39.10 2.79
CA VAL A 65 24.38 37.86 3.21
C VAL A 65 22.95 37.92 2.69
N GLN A 66 22.76 37.40 1.48
CA GLN A 66 21.44 37.09 0.97
C GLN A 66 20.93 35.94 1.82
N GLN A 67 20.08 36.29 2.79
CA GLN A 67 19.33 35.35 3.61
C GLN A 67 18.70 34.31 2.67
N PRO A 68 18.97 33.00 2.83
CA PRO A 68 18.27 32.01 2.04
C PRO A 68 16.76 32.20 2.29
N PRO A 69 15.93 32.20 1.23
CA PRO A 69 14.50 32.35 1.41
C PRO A 69 14.02 31.26 2.37
N PRO A 70 13.00 31.55 3.21
CA PRO A 70 12.44 30.56 4.10
C PRO A 70 12.08 29.32 3.26
N ILE A 71 12.65 28.18 3.62
CA ILE A 71 12.20 26.89 3.10
C ILE A 71 10.78 26.75 3.61
N VAL A 72 9.81 27.08 2.76
CA VAL A 72 8.42 26.73 2.98
C VAL A 72 8.28 25.28 2.50
N PRO A 73 8.11 24.28 3.39
CA PRO A 73 7.70 22.97 2.91
C PRO A 73 6.21 23.06 2.62
N SER A 74 5.87 23.45 1.40
CA SER A 74 4.50 23.37 0.89
C SER A 74 4.52 22.99 -0.57
N GLU A 75 4.98 21.77 -0.82
CA GLU A 75 4.42 21.01 -1.92
C GLU A 75 3.75 19.79 -1.31
N THR A 76 2.43 19.76 -1.41
CA THR A 76 1.73 18.48 -1.30
C THR A 76 2.34 17.58 -2.36
N PRO A 77 2.88 16.39 -2.01
CA PRO A 77 3.54 15.54 -2.98
C PRO A 77 2.62 15.30 -4.17
N ALA A 78 3.13 15.58 -5.38
CA ALA A 78 2.40 15.38 -6.62
C ALA A 78 1.95 13.92 -6.72
N ARG A 79 0.73 13.71 -7.23
CA ARG A 79 0.12 12.38 -7.41
C ARG A 79 1.11 11.45 -8.12
N LEU A 80 1.21 10.21 -7.65
CA LEU A 80 1.96 9.19 -8.37
C LEU A 80 1.30 8.93 -9.72
N THR A 81 1.94 9.37 -10.80
CA THR A 81 1.60 8.96 -12.15
C THR A 81 2.31 7.65 -12.45
N PRO A 82 1.64 6.70 -13.13
CA PRO A 82 2.32 5.53 -13.66
C PRO A 82 3.48 5.98 -14.57
N PRO A 83 4.62 5.24 -14.58
CA PRO A 83 5.66 5.50 -15.56
C PRO A 83 5.09 5.41 -16.98
N ALA A 84 5.67 6.18 -17.90
CA ALA A 84 5.23 6.20 -19.29
C ALA A 84 5.31 4.79 -19.90
N ALA A 85 4.38 4.47 -20.80
CA ALA A 85 4.16 3.09 -21.28
C ALA A 85 5.32 2.51 -22.09
N ASP A 86 6.24 3.37 -22.53
CA ASP A 86 7.47 3.08 -23.27
C ASP A 86 8.69 2.87 -22.37
N VAL A 87 8.59 3.15 -21.07
CA VAL A 87 9.69 2.93 -20.13
C VAL A 87 9.67 1.49 -19.64
N ASP A 88 10.82 0.81 -19.73
CA ASP A 88 10.99 -0.53 -19.18
C ASP A 88 10.81 -0.54 -17.65
N PRO A 89 9.90 -1.37 -17.12
CA PRO A 89 9.66 -1.47 -15.67
C PRO A 89 10.89 -1.87 -14.86
N GLY A 90 11.67 -2.86 -15.33
CA GLY A 90 12.90 -3.30 -14.67
C GLY A 90 13.93 -2.19 -14.55
N GLN A 91 14.17 -1.45 -15.63
CA GLN A 91 15.08 -0.30 -15.62
C GLN A 91 14.63 0.80 -14.64
N SER A 92 13.33 1.09 -14.59
CA SER A 92 12.77 2.07 -13.65
C SER A 92 13.00 1.67 -12.19
N VAL A 93 12.83 0.37 -11.89
CA VAL A 93 13.07 -0.18 -10.56
C VAL A 93 14.56 -0.16 -10.21
N LEU A 94 15.45 -0.54 -11.12
CA LEU A 94 16.91 -0.48 -10.91
C LEU A 94 17.37 0.94 -10.59
N ILE A 95 16.86 1.95 -11.30
CA ILE A 95 17.15 3.36 -10.99
C ILE A 95 16.72 3.71 -9.56
N ALA A 96 15.52 3.27 -9.15
CA ALA A 96 15.01 3.54 -7.81
C ALA A 96 15.85 2.85 -6.71
N ILE A 97 16.26 1.60 -6.93
CA ILE A 97 17.14 0.82 -6.04
C ILE A 97 18.50 1.51 -5.89
N HIS A 98 19.11 1.95 -6.99
CA HIS A 98 20.46 2.52 -6.99
C HIS A 98 20.52 4.04 -6.75
N GLY A 99 19.59 4.58 -5.96
CA GLY A 99 19.65 5.97 -5.49
C GLY A 99 18.67 6.94 -6.17
N GLY A 100 17.60 6.45 -6.78
CA GLY A 100 16.53 7.30 -7.31
C GLY A 100 15.86 8.20 -6.24
N THR A 101 15.07 9.18 -6.69
CA THR A 101 14.31 10.07 -5.82
C THR A 101 13.22 9.33 -5.05
N SER A 102 12.63 9.95 -4.01
CA SER A 102 11.51 9.34 -3.29
C SER A 102 10.27 9.13 -4.17
N LEU A 103 10.06 9.97 -5.18
CA LEU A 103 9.02 9.77 -6.19
C LEU A 103 9.29 8.50 -7.00
N GLN A 104 10.52 8.33 -7.49
CA GLN A 104 10.92 7.14 -8.24
C GLN A 104 10.82 5.87 -7.39
N ALA A 105 11.15 5.95 -6.10
CA ALA A 105 10.95 4.85 -5.16
C ALA A 105 9.47 4.47 -5.00
N ALA A 106 8.59 5.46 -4.83
CA ALA A 106 7.15 5.23 -4.74
C ALA A 106 6.58 4.62 -6.04
N GLN A 107 7.00 5.12 -7.20
CA GLN A 107 6.61 4.57 -8.50
C GLN A 107 7.12 3.14 -8.72
N ALA A 108 8.36 2.85 -8.33
CA ALA A 108 8.94 1.52 -8.38
C ALA A 108 8.19 0.54 -7.47
N ALA A 109 7.81 0.96 -6.25
CA ALA A 109 7.02 0.14 -5.33
C ALA A 109 5.64 -0.21 -5.91
N MET A 110 4.95 0.75 -6.55
CA MET A 110 3.70 0.46 -7.27
C MET A 110 3.90 -0.52 -8.41
N THR A 111 4.95 -0.33 -9.22
CA THR A 111 5.29 -1.24 -10.33
C THR A 111 5.53 -2.66 -9.84
N LEU A 112 6.37 -2.82 -8.81
CA LEU A 112 6.67 -4.12 -8.21
C LEU A 112 5.43 -4.80 -7.61
N SER A 113 4.62 -4.05 -6.86
CA SER A 113 3.35 -4.55 -6.29
C SER A 113 2.38 -5.02 -7.37
N ASN A 114 2.24 -4.25 -8.44
CA ASN A 114 1.39 -4.61 -9.57
C ASN A 114 1.91 -5.87 -10.26
N CYS A 115 3.21 -5.94 -10.54
CA CYS A 115 3.82 -7.10 -11.18
C CYS A 115 3.71 -8.38 -10.35
N ARG A 116 3.90 -8.28 -9.03
CA ARG A 116 3.69 -9.41 -8.12
C ARG A 116 2.23 -9.90 -8.13
N GLY A 117 1.27 -8.99 -8.24
CA GLY A 117 -0.15 -9.33 -8.35
C GLY A 117 -0.53 -10.05 -9.65
N MET A 118 0.26 -9.89 -10.72
CA MET A 118 0.03 -10.54 -12.01
C MET A 118 0.50 -12.00 -12.04
N GLU A 119 1.44 -12.38 -11.17
CA GLU A 119 1.94 -13.75 -11.07
C GLU A 119 0.79 -14.71 -10.69
N GLY A 120 0.55 -15.71 -11.55
CA GLY A 120 -0.52 -16.68 -11.37
C GLY A 120 -1.95 -16.15 -11.60
N LEU A 121 -2.14 -14.86 -11.94
CA LEU A 121 -3.49 -14.31 -12.18
C LEU A 121 -4.14 -14.92 -13.42
N GLY A 122 -3.37 -15.16 -14.49
CA GLY A 122 -3.87 -15.83 -15.68
C GLY A 122 -4.36 -17.26 -15.42
N GLU A 123 -3.70 -17.99 -14.52
CA GLU A 123 -4.13 -19.32 -14.10
C GLU A 123 -5.40 -19.27 -13.25
N LYS A 124 -5.46 -18.35 -12.28
CA LYS A 124 -6.65 -18.12 -11.45
C LYS A 124 -7.86 -17.73 -12.30
N LEU A 125 -7.70 -16.87 -13.30
CA LEU A 125 -8.76 -16.47 -14.22
C LEU A 125 -9.25 -17.63 -15.09
N ARG A 126 -8.36 -18.52 -15.55
CA ARG A 126 -8.75 -19.75 -16.26
C ARG A 126 -9.57 -20.68 -15.35
N ASN A 127 -9.20 -20.78 -14.08
CA ASN A 127 -9.90 -21.62 -13.09
C ASN A 127 -11.24 -21.02 -12.62
N LEU A 128 -11.47 -19.72 -12.81
CA LEU A 128 -12.72 -19.02 -12.48
C LEU A 128 -13.75 -19.00 -13.61
N LYS A 129 -13.37 -19.42 -14.83
CA LYS A 129 -14.28 -19.56 -15.98
C LYS A 129 -15.57 -20.35 -15.68
N PRO A 130 -15.59 -21.40 -14.83
CA PRO A 130 -16.82 -22.15 -14.55
C PRO A 130 -17.78 -21.44 -13.58
N THR A 131 -17.31 -20.49 -12.78
CA THR A 131 -18.07 -19.91 -11.64
C THR A 131 -18.42 -18.45 -11.80
N ALA A 132 -17.72 -17.72 -12.67
CA ALA A 132 -17.97 -16.29 -12.88
C ALA A 132 -19.12 -16.08 -13.87
N LYS A 133 -20.12 -15.27 -13.52
CA LYS A 133 -21.17 -14.76 -14.44
C LYS A 133 -20.60 -13.76 -15.47
N LEU A 134 -19.38 -13.99 -15.95
CA LEU A 134 -18.72 -13.16 -16.95
C LEU A 134 -19.01 -13.72 -18.33
N THR A 135 -19.37 -12.85 -19.27
CA THR A 135 -19.53 -13.26 -20.66
C THR A 135 -18.19 -13.73 -21.24
N PRO A 136 -18.19 -14.67 -22.20
CA PRO A 136 -16.96 -15.12 -22.89
C PRO A 136 -16.10 -13.97 -23.44
N ASP A 137 -16.73 -12.91 -23.95
CA ASP A 137 -16.03 -11.72 -24.46
C ASP A 137 -15.29 -10.96 -23.36
N LYS A 138 -15.92 -10.76 -22.20
CA LYS A 138 -15.28 -10.12 -21.05
C LYS A 138 -14.13 -10.95 -20.51
N LEU A 139 -14.27 -12.28 -20.48
CA LEU A 139 -13.19 -13.18 -20.09
C LEU A 139 -11.99 -13.08 -21.05
N THR A 140 -12.26 -12.95 -22.35
CA THR A 140 -11.21 -12.79 -23.37
C THR A 140 -10.52 -11.44 -23.26
N GLU A 141 -11.27 -10.36 -23.04
CA GLU A 141 -10.71 -9.03 -22.80
C GLU A 141 -9.82 -9.02 -21.53
N VAL A 142 -10.30 -9.59 -20.43
CA VAL A 142 -9.55 -9.68 -19.18
C VAL A 142 -8.28 -10.51 -19.36
N ALA A 143 -8.35 -11.62 -20.08
CA ALA A 143 -7.17 -12.43 -20.40
C ALA A 143 -6.15 -11.63 -21.22
N ALA A 144 -6.58 -10.91 -22.26
CA ALA A 144 -5.70 -10.11 -23.10
C ALA A 144 -5.00 -8.98 -22.32
N ILE A 145 -5.72 -8.31 -21.42
CA ILE A 145 -5.14 -7.26 -20.57
C ILE A 145 -4.18 -7.87 -19.54
N THR A 146 -4.52 -9.03 -18.98
CA THR A 146 -3.67 -9.76 -18.04
C THR A 146 -2.36 -10.15 -18.71
N ASP A 147 -2.43 -10.73 -19.91
CA ASP A 147 -1.25 -11.14 -20.68
C ASP A 147 -0.40 -9.93 -21.09
N GLN A 148 -1.02 -8.82 -21.47
CA GLN A 148 -0.29 -7.57 -21.77
C GLN A 148 0.46 -7.05 -20.54
N SER A 149 -0.18 -7.10 -19.37
CA SER A 149 0.42 -6.64 -18.13
C SER A 149 1.52 -7.59 -17.65
N ALA A 150 1.33 -8.90 -17.79
CA ALA A 150 2.37 -9.91 -17.51
C ALA A 150 3.60 -9.72 -18.41
N ARG A 151 3.41 -9.43 -19.70
CA ARG A 151 4.52 -9.11 -20.61
C ARG A 151 5.31 -7.87 -20.18
N ARG A 152 4.65 -6.85 -19.62
CA ARG A 152 5.35 -5.66 -19.08
C ARG A 152 6.24 -6.00 -17.88
N CYS A 153 5.89 -7.01 -17.10
CA CYS A 153 6.63 -7.41 -15.91
C CYS A 153 7.80 -8.36 -16.18
N GLN A 154 8.09 -8.69 -17.45
CA GLN A 154 9.16 -9.64 -17.81
C GLN A 154 10.56 -9.20 -17.38
N SER A 155 10.81 -7.88 -17.25
CA SER A 155 12.08 -7.34 -16.79
C SER A 155 12.19 -7.24 -15.26
N ILE A 156 11.14 -7.56 -14.51
CA ILE A 156 11.16 -7.58 -13.04
C ILE A 156 11.72 -8.93 -12.56
N THR A 157 12.78 -8.88 -11.77
CA THR A 157 13.40 -10.08 -11.18
C THR A 157 12.92 -10.31 -9.75
N GLU A 158 13.11 -11.52 -9.23
CA GLU A 158 12.86 -11.83 -7.81
C GLU A 158 13.72 -10.95 -6.88
N ASP A 159 14.96 -10.67 -7.26
CA ASP A 159 15.86 -9.79 -6.52
C ASP A 159 15.28 -8.37 -6.39
N MET A 160 14.75 -7.80 -7.48
CA MET A 160 14.05 -6.51 -7.43
C MET A 160 12.83 -6.53 -6.50
N GLN A 161 12.11 -7.66 -6.44
CA GLN A 161 10.95 -7.80 -5.55
C GLN A 161 11.32 -7.73 -4.06
N THR A 162 12.56 -8.11 -3.70
CA THR A 162 13.02 -8.02 -2.30
C THR A 162 13.10 -6.59 -1.78
N HIS A 163 13.25 -5.60 -2.68
CA HIS A 163 13.31 -4.18 -2.35
C HIS A 163 11.94 -3.50 -2.19
N LEU A 164 10.82 -4.23 -2.39
CA LEU A 164 9.48 -3.65 -2.36
C LEU A 164 9.19 -2.86 -1.07
N ALA A 165 9.50 -3.44 0.09
CA ALA A 165 9.25 -2.80 1.38
C ALA A 165 10.06 -1.51 1.54
N GLU A 166 11.35 -1.54 1.20
CA GLU A 166 12.26 -0.39 1.31
C GLU A 166 11.85 0.77 0.39
N LEU A 167 11.51 0.46 -0.87
CA LEU A 167 11.06 1.45 -1.84
C LEU A 167 9.72 2.08 -1.43
N ALA A 168 8.77 1.27 -0.95
CA ALA A 168 7.48 1.75 -0.45
C ALA A 168 7.66 2.61 0.81
N GLU A 169 8.55 2.21 1.73
CA GLU A 169 8.88 3.00 2.92
C GLU A 169 9.44 4.38 2.55
N LYS A 170 10.41 4.41 1.63
CA LYS A 170 11.02 5.65 1.16
C LYS A 170 9.99 6.60 0.52
N GLY A 171 9.08 6.05 -0.28
CA GLY A 171 7.95 6.80 -0.85
C GLY A 171 7.01 7.34 0.24
N LEU A 172 6.61 6.47 1.17
CA LEU A 172 5.70 6.83 2.26
C LEU A 172 6.27 7.93 3.16
N ARG A 173 7.56 7.84 3.52
CA ARG A 173 8.26 8.88 4.31
C ARG A 173 8.29 10.24 3.62
N ALA A 174 8.28 10.25 2.28
CA ALA A 174 8.21 11.49 1.48
C ALA A 174 6.76 11.97 1.24
N GLY A 175 5.76 11.33 1.86
CA GLY A 175 4.35 11.72 1.79
C GLY A 175 3.59 11.16 0.59
N TYR A 176 4.13 10.18 -0.15
CA TYR A 176 3.40 9.51 -1.22
C TYR A 176 2.46 8.44 -0.64
N TYR A 177 1.35 8.86 -0.06
CA TYR A 177 0.43 7.99 0.69
C TYR A 177 -0.22 6.88 -0.15
N GLU A 178 -0.21 6.98 -1.48
CA GLU A 178 -0.68 5.92 -2.36
C GLU A 178 0.06 4.59 -2.18
N VAL A 179 1.29 4.60 -1.63
CA VAL A 179 2.06 3.36 -1.35
C VAL A 179 1.79 2.78 0.05
N SER A 180 0.86 3.35 0.83
CA SER A 180 0.61 2.91 2.22
C SER A 180 0.17 1.46 2.31
N THR A 181 -0.78 1.04 1.46
CA THR A 181 -1.23 -0.37 1.42
C THR A 181 -0.12 -1.30 0.94
N ILE A 182 0.73 -0.84 0.02
CA ILE A 182 1.88 -1.59 -0.49
C ILE A 182 2.90 -1.83 0.64
N TYR A 183 3.31 -0.77 1.33
CA TYR A 183 4.23 -0.87 2.45
C TYR A 183 3.65 -1.74 3.57
N GLY A 184 2.40 -1.47 3.96
CA GLY A 184 1.67 -2.23 4.97
C GLY A 184 1.65 -3.73 4.67
N ASN A 185 1.27 -4.12 3.45
CA ASN A 185 1.30 -5.52 3.03
C ASN A 185 2.73 -6.11 3.05
N ALA A 186 3.72 -5.36 2.57
CA ALA A 186 5.11 -5.83 2.49
C ALA A 186 5.71 -6.13 3.89
N VAL A 187 5.29 -5.40 4.92
CA VAL A 187 5.71 -5.61 6.32
C VAL A 187 4.66 -6.32 7.18
N ASN A 188 3.63 -6.91 6.56
CA ASN A 188 2.50 -7.55 7.24
C ASN A 188 1.85 -6.69 8.34
N TYR A 189 1.77 -5.38 8.10
CA TYR A 189 1.26 -4.35 9.02
C TYR A 189 1.92 -4.37 10.40
N ARG A 190 3.18 -4.81 10.47
CA ARG A 190 4.06 -4.75 11.64
C ARG A 190 5.30 -3.90 11.32
N PRO A 191 5.13 -2.62 10.94
CA PRO A 191 6.28 -1.77 10.64
C PRO A 191 7.09 -1.47 11.92
N PRO A 192 8.35 -1.01 11.78
CA PRO A 192 9.10 -0.41 12.89
C PRO A 192 8.31 0.73 13.54
N GLU A 193 8.58 1.00 14.84
CA GLU A 193 7.87 2.00 15.65
C GLU A 193 7.75 3.36 14.93
N ALA A 194 8.85 3.84 14.35
CA ALA A 194 8.92 5.12 13.64
C ALA A 194 8.01 5.22 12.41
N MET A 195 7.57 4.08 11.86
CA MET A 195 6.75 4.00 10.66
C MET A 195 5.27 3.68 10.95
N ARG A 196 4.88 3.42 12.20
CA ARG A 196 3.47 3.13 12.56
C ARG A 196 2.54 4.30 12.22
N GLN A 197 2.86 5.50 12.70
CA GLN A 197 2.05 6.70 12.44
C GLN A 197 2.06 7.11 10.97
N PRO A 198 3.21 7.21 10.27
CA PRO A 198 3.21 7.49 8.83
C PRO A 198 2.37 6.51 8.00
N LEU A 199 2.41 5.21 8.33
CA LEU A 199 1.56 4.21 7.66
C LEU A 199 0.09 4.41 7.98
N LEU A 200 -0.26 4.64 9.25
CA LEU A 200 -1.65 4.85 9.65
C LEU A 200 -2.25 6.11 9.00
N ASP A 201 -1.51 7.22 9.01
CA ASP A 201 -1.93 8.47 8.37
C ASP A 201 -2.11 8.31 6.87
N GLY A 202 -1.19 7.58 6.23
CA GLY A 202 -1.29 7.25 4.82
C GLY A 202 -2.53 6.42 4.49
N LEU A 203 -2.81 5.37 5.26
CA LEU A 203 -4.02 4.56 5.08
C LEU A 203 -5.30 5.38 5.31
N ARG A 204 -5.34 6.22 6.36
CA ARG A 204 -6.46 7.13 6.61
C ARG A 204 -6.70 8.08 5.44
N ARG A 205 -5.63 8.63 4.86
CA ARG A 205 -5.74 9.50 3.69
C ARG A 205 -6.23 8.75 2.46
N THR A 206 -5.72 7.55 2.18
CA THR A 206 -6.22 6.73 1.08
C THR A 206 -7.70 6.35 1.25
N PHE A 207 -8.14 6.11 2.49
CA PHE A 207 -9.55 5.90 2.80
C PHE A 207 -10.40 7.15 2.50
N VAL A 208 -9.98 8.33 2.96
CA VAL A 208 -10.68 9.60 2.72
C VAL A 208 -10.77 9.92 1.23
N GLU A 209 -9.74 9.57 0.45
CA GLU A 209 -9.70 9.74 -1.01
C GLU A 209 -10.60 8.77 -1.79
N GLY A 210 -11.31 7.87 -1.11
CA GLY A 210 -12.41 7.08 -1.69
C GLY A 210 -12.14 5.60 -1.87
N SER A 211 -11.00 5.08 -1.43
CA SER A 211 -10.73 3.64 -1.52
C SER A 211 -11.49 2.84 -0.44
N ALA A 212 -12.66 2.31 -0.79
CA ALA A 212 -13.50 1.52 0.12
C ALA A 212 -12.76 0.30 0.72
N HIS A 213 -11.88 -0.33 -0.06
CA HIS A 213 -11.08 -1.48 0.39
C HIS A 213 -10.19 -1.14 1.60
N VAL A 214 -9.71 0.11 1.69
CA VAL A 214 -8.81 0.53 2.78
C VAL A 214 -9.52 0.59 4.13
N ALA A 215 -10.84 0.82 4.17
CA ALA A 215 -11.60 0.76 5.42
C ALA A 215 -11.47 -0.61 6.10
N GLY A 216 -11.57 -1.68 5.31
CA GLY A 216 -11.40 -3.06 5.79
C GLY A 216 -9.98 -3.33 6.31
N ILE A 217 -8.96 -2.83 5.61
CA ILE A 217 -7.56 -2.95 6.06
C ILE A 217 -7.37 -2.23 7.40
N VAL A 218 -7.78 -0.96 7.49
CA VAL A 218 -7.60 -0.15 8.70
C VAL A 218 -8.37 -0.74 9.88
N ALA A 219 -9.57 -1.27 9.65
CA ALA A 219 -10.33 -1.98 10.67
C ALA A 219 -9.54 -3.16 11.26
N MET A 220 -8.99 -4.02 10.41
CA MET A 220 -8.35 -5.27 10.83
C MET A 220 -6.93 -5.07 11.36
N GLU A 221 -6.20 -4.14 10.76
CA GLU A 221 -4.76 -3.98 10.98
C GLU A 221 -4.41 -2.74 11.80
N GLY A 222 -5.32 -1.75 11.88
CA GLY A 222 -5.04 -0.45 12.46
C GLY A 222 -4.69 -0.49 13.94
N MET A 223 -5.17 -1.49 14.71
CA MET A 223 -4.76 -1.66 16.10
C MET A 223 -3.26 -1.98 16.24
N LYS A 224 -2.65 -2.68 15.26
CA LYS A 224 -1.19 -2.91 15.22
C LYS A 224 -0.41 -1.62 14.94
N LEU A 225 -1.09 -0.63 14.37
CA LEU A 225 -0.55 0.70 14.05
C LEU A 225 -0.88 1.75 15.12
N GLY A 226 -1.59 1.37 16.19
CA GLY A 226 -1.91 2.26 17.31
C GLY A 226 -3.34 2.78 17.36
N LEU A 227 -4.26 2.27 16.52
CA LEU A 227 -5.69 2.56 16.70
C LEU A 227 -6.25 1.95 17.98
N THR A 228 -7.19 2.66 18.57
CA THR A 228 -8.07 2.13 19.62
C THR A 228 -9.07 1.12 19.02
N ALA A 229 -9.64 0.27 19.87
CA ALA A 229 -10.69 -0.67 19.46
C ALA A 229 -11.95 0.05 18.91
N ILE A 230 -12.27 1.24 19.45
CA ILE A 230 -13.39 2.08 18.98
C ILE A 230 -13.12 2.58 17.55
N GLU A 231 -11.92 3.09 17.28
CA GLU A 231 -11.54 3.52 15.93
C GLU A 231 -11.55 2.36 14.95
N ALA A 232 -10.98 1.21 15.33
CA ALA A 232 -10.99 0.01 14.49
C ALA A 232 -12.43 -0.46 14.19
N ARG A 233 -13.32 -0.44 15.19
CA ARG A 233 -14.75 -0.74 14.99
C ARG A 233 -15.43 0.28 14.08
N ALA A 234 -15.10 1.56 14.19
CA ALA A 234 -15.66 2.60 13.31
C ALA A 234 -15.30 2.34 11.84
N PHE A 235 -14.03 2.05 11.54
CA PHE A 235 -13.61 1.66 10.19
C PHE A 235 -14.30 0.37 9.71
N HIS A 236 -14.51 -0.59 10.63
CA HIS A 236 -15.24 -1.82 10.30
C HIS A 236 -16.69 -1.55 9.90
N ILE A 237 -17.40 -0.68 10.62
CA ILE A 237 -18.77 -0.26 10.29
C ILE A 237 -18.81 0.40 8.91
N VAL A 238 -17.84 1.27 8.59
CA VAL A 238 -17.78 1.87 7.25
C VAL A 238 -17.56 0.81 6.18
N ALA A 239 -16.68 -0.17 6.42
CA ALA A 239 -16.44 -1.27 5.49
C ALA A 239 -17.68 -2.17 5.30
N GLU A 240 -18.45 -2.43 6.36
CA GLU A 240 -19.72 -3.18 6.28
C GLU A 240 -20.74 -2.50 5.35
N ASP A 241 -20.77 -1.17 5.33
CA ASP A 241 -21.73 -0.40 4.52
C ASP A 241 -21.31 -0.23 3.06
N ASP A 242 -20.02 -0.33 2.77
CA ASP A 242 -19.49 -0.35 1.40
C ASP A 242 -19.64 -1.73 0.75
N ASP A 243 -19.77 -2.78 1.55
CA ASP A 243 -19.85 -4.15 1.10
C ASP A 243 -21.25 -4.53 0.58
N GLY A 244 -21.29 -5.44 -0.40
CA GLY A 244 -22.55 -6.06 -0.83
C GLY A 244 -23.16 -6.95 0.27
N PRO A 245 -24.45 -7.31 0.18
CA PRO A 245 -25.18 -8.01 1.25
C PRO A 245 -24.48 -9.28 1.78
N ALA A 246 -23.91 -10.09 0.87
CA ALA A 246 -23.20 -11.32 1.23
C ALA A 246 -21.92 -11.09 2.05
N PHE A 247 -21.18 -10.01 1.78
CA PHE A 247 -19.96 -9.67 2.52
C PHE A 247 -20.28 -9.05 3.88
N LYS A 248 -21.38 -8.29 3.96
CA LYS A 248 -21.89 -7.73 5.21
C LYS A 248 -22.23 -8.83 6.22
N GLU A 249 -22.99 -9.85 5.81
CA GLU A 249 -23.32 -11.01 6.67
C GLU A 249 -22.06 -11.72 7.18
N LEU A 250 -21.08 -11.95 6.29
CA LEU A 250 -19.81 -12.57 6.66
C LEU A 250 -19.08 -11.76 7.74
N ARG A 251 -18.95 -10.44 7.58
CA ARG A 251 -18.29 -9.58 8.56
C ARG A 251 -19.02 -9.56 9.91
N GLN A 252 -20.34 -9.51 9.89
CA GLN A 252 -21.15 -9.54 11.11
C GLN A 252 -20.97 -10.88 11.86
N SER A 253 -20.91 -12.00 11.13
CA SER A 253 -20.65 -13.30 11.73
C SER A 253 -19.24 -13.41 12.34
N ALA A 254 -18.26 -12.71 11.75
CA ALA A 254 -16.88 -12.66 12.21
C ALA A 254 -16.69 -11.73 13.41
N LEU A 255 -17.56 -10.74 13.60
CA LEU A 255 -17.40 -9.66 14.57
C LEU A 255 -17.01 -10.13 15.99
N PRO A 256 -17.64 -11.16 16.59
CA PRO A 256 -17.29 -11.59 17.96
C PRO A 256 -15.85 -12.09 18.11
N TYR A 257 -15.22 -12.49 17.01
CA TYR A 257 -13.85 -13.00 16.96
C TYR A 257 -12.82 -11.91 16.63
N LEU A 258 -13.27 -10.70 16.33
CA LEU A 258 -12.38 -9.58 16.03
C LEU A 258 -11.85 -8.92 17.30
N PRO A 259 -10.67 -8.28 17.24
CA PRO A 259 -10.07 -7.59 18.40
C PRO A 259 -10.97 -6.52 19.04
N PHE A 260 -11.96 -6.01 18.30
CA PHE A 260 -12.93 -4.99 18.70
C PHE A 260 -14.38 -5.55 18.76
N GLY A 261 -14.53 -6.87 18.82
CA GLY A 261 -15.83 -7.56 18.87
C GLY A 261 -16.53 -7.53 20.24
N LYS A 262 -15.82 -7.14 21.29
CA LYS A 262 -16.29 -7.21 22.70
C LYS A 262 -16.46 -5.82 23.34
N LEU A 263 -16.80 -4.82 22.53
CA LEU A 263 -17.08 -3.47 23.01
C LEU A 263 -18.41 -3.41 23.77
N SER A 264 -18.49 -2.57 24.79
CA SER A 264 -19.74 -2.24 25.48
C SER A 264 -20.69 -1.43 24.60
N ASP A 265 -21.98 -1.42 24.92
CA ASP A 265 -22.99 -0.63 24.18
C ASP A 265 -22.66 0.87 24.09
N ALA A 266 -21.97 1.41 25.09
CA ALA A 266 -21.50 2.80 25.07
C ALA A 266 -20.37 3.00 24.04
N GLU A 267 -19.40 2.08 24.00
CA GLU A 267 -18.29 2.12 23.05
C GLU A 267 -18.76 1.83 21.61
N VAL A 268 -19.74 0.95 21.43
CA VAL A 268 -20.38 0.70 20.13
C VAL A 268 -21.03 1.98 19.60
N ARG A 269 -21.79 2.70 20.42
CA ARG A 269 -22.39 4.00 20.04
C ARG A 269 -21.33 5.05 19.69
N GLN A 270 -20.20 5.06 20.39
CA GLN A 270 -19.08 5.94 20.03
C GLN A 270 -18.47 5.57 18.67
N ALA A 271 -18.27 4.27 18.41
CA ALA A 271 -17.77 3.79 17.13
C ALA A 271 -18.73 4.12 15.97
N GLU A 272 -20.04 4.00 16.18
CA GLU A 272 -21.06 4.41 15.20
C GLU A 272 -21.00 5.91 14.90
N ALA A 273 -20.91 6.75 15.94
CA ALA A 273 -20.78 8.20 15.77
C ALA A 273 -19.51 8.58 14.98
N LEU A 274 -18.40 7.90 15.27
CA LEU A 274 -17.14 8.06 14.55
C LEU A 274 -17.23 7.54 13.12
N ALA A 275 -17.89 6.41 12.87
CA ALA A 275 -18.11 5.89 11.52
C ALA A 275 -18.90 6.89 10.66
N GLU A 276 -19.93 7.52 11.22
CA GLU A 276 -20.68 8.59 10.54
C GLU A 276 -19.81 9.82 10.24
N GLN A 277 -18.87 10.17 11.12
CA GLN A 277 -17.89 11.21 10.84
C GLN A 277 -16.98 10.82 9.68
N LEU A 278 -16.41 9.60 9.69
CA LEU A 278 -15.53 9.09 8.64
C LEU A 278 -16.23 9.07 7.27
N LYS A 279 -17.50 8.64 7.21
CA LYS A 279 -18.31 8.69 5.98
C LYS A 279 -18.49 10.12 5.47
N ARG A 280 -18.74 11.08 6.37
CA ARG A 280 -18.85 12.52 6.01
C ARG A 280 -17.54 13.08 5.48
N GLU A 281 -16.41 12.74 6.11
CA GLU A 281 -15.07 13.15 5.66
C GLU A 281 -14.78 12.62 4.26
N ARG A 282 -15.03 11.33 4.02
CA ARG A 282 -14.87 10.72 2.69
C ARG A 282 -15.78 11.36 1.63
N LYS A 283 -17.02 11.69 1.97
CA LYS A 283 -17.96 12.34 1.02
C LYS A 283 -17.55 13.77 0.67
N LYS A 284 -16.90 14.48 1.59
CA LYS A 284 -16.41 15.86 1.38
C LYS A 284 -15.10 15.91 0.61
N ALA A 285 -14.31 14.83 0.64
CA ALA A 285 -13.10 14.77 -0.15
C ALA A 285 -13.45 14.90 -1.64
N PRO A 286 -12.68 15.69 -2.42
CA PRO A 286 -12.86 15.73 -3.86
C PRO A 286 -12.71 14.29 -4.38
N GLN A 287 -13.80 13.72 -4.89
CA GLN A 287 -13.75 12.38 -5.45
C GLN A 287 -12.73 12.40 -6.57
N ARG A 288 -11.63 11.68 -6.39
CA ARG A 288 -10.67 11.45 -7.47
C ARG A 288 -11.43 10.63 -8.50
N TYR A 289 -11.88 11.30 -9.57
CA TYR A 289 -12.49 10.65 -10.72
C TYR A 289 -11.47 9.63 -11.26
N ASP A 290 -11.73 8.35 -11.04
CA ASP A 290 -11.04 7.26 -11.73
C ASP A 290 -11.56 7.23 -13.18
N GLY A 291 -10.82 7.92 -14.06
CA GLY A 291 -11.03 7.89 -15.51
C GLY A 291 -10.41 6.68 -16.18
#